data_AF-A0A7W1T5N6-F1
#
_entry.id   AF-A0A7W1T5N6-F1
#
_cell.length_a   1.000
_cell.length_b   1.000
_cell.length_c   1.000
_cell.angle_alpha   90.00
_cell.angle_beta   90.00
_cell.angle_gamma   90.00
#
_symmetry.space_group_name_H-M   'P 1'
#
loop_
_entity.id
_entity.type
_entity.pdbx_description
1 polymer ?
#
loop_
_entity_poly.entity_id
_entity_poly.type
_entity_poly.pdbx_seq_one_letter_code
_entity_poly.pdbx_strand_id
1 'polypeptide(L)'
;MLESIKKWSDKTPRLLRAALNLALILVAVILVIAMFKEIWEIFHSIFYDTSESFYQITEEILVFFLYFEFLALIIKYFEMEYHFPLRYFIYIGITAIVRYIIIDHESALSTLLLSGAILVLLISLFVANTKTLRRDTD
;
A
#
# COMPACT_ATOMS: atom_id res chain seq x y z
N MET A 1 -19.08 26.07 29.28
CA MET A 1 -18.55 24.70 29.09
C MET A 1 -18.80 24.16 27.68
N LEU A 2 -20.04 24.14 27.19
CA LEU A 2 -20.38 23.58 25.85
C LEU A 2 -19.71 24.32 24.67
N GLU A 3 -19.56 25.65 24.74
CA GLU A 3 -18.87 26.42 23.69
C GLU A 3 -17.36 26.15 23.60
N SER A 4 -16.72 25.83 24.73
CA SER A 4 -15.29 25.47 24.74
C SER A 4 -15.08 24.09 24.10
N ILE A 5 -15.98 23.14 24.32
CA ILE A 5 -15.93 21.80 23.70
C ILE A 5 -16.17 21.90 22.18
N LYS A 6 -17.12 22.75 21.75
CA LYS A 6 -17.43 22.97 20.33
C LYS A 6 -16.25 23.63 19.58
N LYS A 7 -15.55 24.58 20.20
CA LYS A 7 -14.39 25.27 19.62
C LYS A 7 -13.18 24.35 19.42
N TRP A 8 -12.99 23.35 20.29
CA TRP A 8 -11.97 22.31 20.12
C TRP A 8 -12.37 21.30 19.05
N SER A 9 -13.64 20.88 19.03
CA SER A 9 -14.17 19.92 18.05
C SER A 9 -14.02 20.37 16.59
N ASP A 10 -14.00 21.68 16.32
CA ASP A 10 -13.91 22.22 14.95
C ASP A 10 -12.46 22.40 14.46
N LYS A 11 -11.51 22.50 15.39
CA LYS A 11 -10.07 22.64 15.10
C LYS A 11 -9.33 21.32 15.07
N THR A 12 -9.76 20.32 15.84
CA THR A 12 -9.17 18.98 15.86
C THR A 12 -9.10 18.34 14.46
N PRO A 13 -10.17 18.27 13.64
CA PRO A 13 -10.10 17.61 12.34
C PRO A 13 -9.11 18.30 11.37
N ARG A 14 -8.96 19.62 11.48
CA ARG A 14 -8.01 20.38 10.64
C ARG A 14 -6.56 20.09 11.03
N LEU A 15 -6.27 20.04 12.32
CA LEU A 15 -4.93 19.71 12.83
C LEU A 15 -4.54 18.27 12.49
N LEU A 16 -5.46 17.31 12.73
CA LEU A 16 -5.22 15.90 12.40
C LEU A 16 -4.99 15.71 10.90
N ARG A 17 -5.78 16.38 10.04
CA ARG A 17 -5.59 16.32 8.59
C ARG A 17 -4.24 16.91 8.16
N ALA A 18 -3.83 18.04 8.73
CA ALA A 18 -2.53 18.64 8.44
C ALA A 18 -1.38 17.71 8.86
N ALA A 19 -1.46 17.11 10.04
CA ALA A 19 -0.48 16.14 10.51
C ALA A 19 -0.41 14.89 9.62
N LEU A 20 -1.56 14.36 9.19
CA LEU A 20 -1.63 13.21 8.28
C LEU A 20 -1.01 13.54 6.92
N ASN A 21 -1.33 14.69 6.33
CA ASN A 21 -0.79 15.12 5.05
C ASN A 21 0.73 15.32 5.11
N LEU A 22 1.24 15.92 6.19
CA LEU A 22 2.67 16.07 6.41
C LEU A 22 3.35 14.69 6.53
N ALA A 23 2.78 13.78 7.30
CA ALA A 23 3.29 12.42 7.42
C ALA A 23 3.33 11.70 6.07
N LEU A 24 2.27 11.81 5.27
CA LEU A 24 2.20 11.18 3.94
C LEU A 24 3.21 11.76 2.95
N ILE A 25 3.45 13.07 2.98
CA ILE A 25 4.50 13.71 2.16
C ILE A 25 5.87 13.19 2.57
N LEU A 26 6.16 13.10 3.87
CA LEU A 26 7.42 12.56 4.36
C LEU A 26 7.62 11.10 3.93
N VAL A 27 6.57 10.27 4.06
CA VAL A 27 6.61 8.87 3.60
C VAL A 27 6.83 8.80 2.10
N ALA A 28 6.13 9.61 1.30
CA ALA A 28 6.32 9.63 -0.15
C ALA A 28 7.77 9.97 -0.54
N VAL A 29 8.39 10.95 0.12
CA VAL A 29 9.80 11.30 -0.11
C VAL A 29 10.72 10.13 0.26
N ILE A 30 10.49 9.47 1.39
CA ILE A 30 11.28 8.30 1.81
C ILE A 30 11.12 7.17 0.79
N LEU A 31 9.90 6.88 0.33
CA LEU A 31 9.64 5.84 -0.66
C LEU A 31 10.35 6.14 -1.97
N VAL A 32 10.32 7.38 -2.46
CA VAL A 32 11.03 7.76 -3.69
C VAL A 32 12.54 7.55 -3.53
N ILE A 33 13.14 7.95 -2.41
CA ILE A 33 14.57 7.72 -2.15
C ILE A 33 14.87 6.22 -2.07
N ALA A 34 14.05 5.45 -1.36
CA ALA A 34 14.18 4.00 -1.26
C ALA A 34 14.05 3.31 -2.62
N MET A 35 13.13 3.76 -3.48
CA MET A 35 13.01 3.25 -4.86
C MET A 35 14.30 3.44 -5.67
N PHE A 36 14.93 4.61 -5.57
CA PHE A 36 16.20 4.83 -6.26
C PHE A 36 17.34 3.95 -5.71
N LYS A 37 17.34 3.68 -4.41
CA LYS A 37 18.27 2.73 -3.79
C LYS A 37 18.10 1.32 -4.36
N GLU A 38 16.87 0.81 -4.40
CA GLU A 38 16.60 -0.54 -4.94
C GLU A 38 16.95 -0.65 -6.43
N ILE A 39 16.68 0.39 -7.23
CA ILE A 39 17.12 0.42 -8.64
C ILE A 39 18.64 0.27 -8.73
N TRP A 40 19.39 0.93 -7.84
CA TRP A 40 20.84 0.82 -7.81
C TRP A 40 21.31 -0.57 -7.40
N GLU A 41 20.67 -1.19 -6.41
CA GLU A 41 20.98 -2.55 -5.95
C GLU A 41 20.71 -3.58 -7.06
N ILE A 42 19.53 -3.55 -7.69
CA ILE A 42 19.19 -4.43 -8.82
C ILE A 42 20.21 -4.27 -9.96
N PHE A 43 20.58 -3.03 -10.30
CA PHE A 43 21.60 -2.77 -11.31
C PHE A 43 22.96 -3.35 -10.89
N HIS A 44 23.35 -3.21 -9.64
CA HIS A 44 24.61 -3.76 -9.16
C HIS A 44 24.61 -5.29 -9.21
N SER A 45 23.56 -5.94 -8.70
CA SER A 45 23.39 -7.39 -8.67
C SER A 45 23.44 -8.01 -10.08
N ILE A 46 22.80 -7.39 -11.08
CA ILE A 46 22.78 -7.92 -12.45
C ILE A 46 24.14 -7.77 -13.18
N PHE A 47 24.84 -6.64 -12.98
CA PHE A 47 26.03 -6.32 -13.78
C PHE A 47 27.35 -6.70 -13.11
N TYR A 48 27.41 -6.76 -11.79
CA TYR A 48 28.66 -6.96 -11.04
C TYR A 48 28.70 -8.28 -10.27
N ASP A 49 27.56 -8.84 -9.87
CA ASP A 49 27.53 -10.04 -9.04
C ASP A 49 26.89 -11.25 -9.75
N THR A 50 27.71 -11.98 -10.51
CA THR A 50 27.28 -13.22 -11.20
C THR A 50 26.98 -14.38 -10.25
N SER A 51 27.19 -14.21 -8.93
CA SER A 51 26.93 -15.25 -7.93
C SER A 51 25.54 -15.15 -7.29
N GLU A 52 24.83 -14.04 -7.54
CA GLU A 52 23.50 -13.78 -7.02
C GLU A 52 22.46 -14.74 -7.61
N SER A 53 21.64 -15.33 -6.74
CA SER A 53 20.61 -16.28 -7.18
C SER A 53 19.44 -15.54 -7.82
N PHE A 54 18.77 -16.16 -8.81
CA PHE A 54 17.55 -15.61 -9.42
C PHE A 54 16.48 -15.22 -8.38
N TYR A 55 16.45 -15.94 -7.25
CA TYR A 55 15.56 -15.66 -6.14
C TYR A 55 15.80 -14.29 -5.51
N GLN A 56 17.08 -13.94 -5.27
CA GLN A 56 17.46 -12.68 -4.63
C GLN A 56 17.19 -11.48 -5.53
N ILE A 57 17.50 -11.58 -6.83
CA ILE A 57 17.14 -10.53 -7.81
C ILE A 57 15.62 -10.35 -7.88
N THR A 58 14.85 -11.45 -7.81
CA THR A 58 13.39 -11.38 -7.78
C THR A 58 12.91 -10.67 -6.51
N GLU A 59 13.53 -10.93 -5.36
CA GLU A 59 13.24 -10.23 -4.09
C GLU A 59 13.39 -8.72 -4.21
N GLU A 60 14.54 -8.25 -4.70
CA GLU A 60 14.83 -6.83 -4.90
C GLU A 60 13.79 -6.17 -5.84
N ILE A 61 13.44 -6.84 -6.94
CA ILE A 61 12.40 -6.36 -7.87
C ILE A 61 11.03 -6.26 -7.19
N LEU A 62 10.67 -7.24 -6.36
CA LEU A 62 9.39 -7.23 -5.65
C LEU A 62 9.31 -6.12 -4.60
N VAL A 63 10.42 -5.82 -3.92
CA VAL A 63 10.56 -4.69 -2.98
C VAL A 63 10.44 -3.35 -3.73
N PHE A 64 11.11 -3.21 -4.87
CA PHE A 64 10.95 -2.03 -5.72
C PHE A 64 9.48 -1.79 -6.10
N PHE A 65 8.78 -2.85 -6.55
CA PHE A 65 7.38 -2.76 -6.92
C PHE A 65 6.47 -2.46 -5.72
N LEU A 66 6.83 -2.89 -4.51
CA LEU A 66 6.13 -2.54 -3.27
C LEU A 66 6.17 -1.04 -3.01
N TYR A 67 7.34 -0.42 -3.13
CA TYR A 67 7.47 1.03 -2.96
C TYR A 67 6.69 1.81 -4.01
N PHE A 68 6.71 1.35 -5.27
CA PHE A 68 5.90 1.93 -6.33
C PHE A 68 4.39 1.87 -6.02
N GLU A 69 3.88 0.72 -5.58
CA GLU A 69 2.47 0.57 -5.24
C GLU A 69 2.04 1.46 -4.06
N PHE A 70 2.86 1.54 -3.00
CA PHE A 70 2.58 2.44 -1.89
C PHE A 70 2.61 3.91 -2.30
N LEU A 71 3.53 4.29 -3.20
CA LEU A 71 3.55 5.65 -3.73
C LEU A 71 2.27 5.94 -4.54
N ALA A 72 1.80 4.98 -5.35
CA ALA A 72 0.54 5.10 -6.08
C ALA A 72 -0.67 5.26 -5.13
N LEU A 73 -0.67 4.59 -3.98
CA LEU A 73 -1.69 4.78 -2.94
C LEU A 73 -1.70 6.20 -2.39
N ILE A 74 -0.52 6.75 -2.08
CA ILE A 74 -0.38 8.12 -1.57
C ILE A 74 -0.88 9.13 -2.60
N ILE A 75 -0.51 8.93 -3.88
CA ILE A 75 -1.01 9.78 -4.97
C ILE A 75 -2.54 9.72 -5.04
N LYS A 76 -3.13 8.52 -5.02
CA LYS A 76 -4.59 8.35 -5.03
C LYS A 76 -5.28 8.99 -3.83
N TYR A 77 -4.67 8.92 -2.65
CA TYR A 77 -5.18 9.60 -1.46
C TYR A 77 -5.32 11.11 -1.66
N PHE A 78 -4.32 11.76 -2.27
CA PHE A 78 -4.38 13.19 -2.58
C PHE A 78 -5.37 13.50 -3.72
N GLU A 79 -5.50 12.60 -4.70
CA GLU A 79 -6.45 12.77 -5.83
C GLU A 79 -7.93 12.69 -5.41
N MET A 80 -8.30 11.94 -4.37
CA MET A 80 -9.70 11.83 -3.92
C MET A 80 -10.02 12.73 -2.74
N GLU A 81 -9.53 13.97 -2.74
CA GLU A 81 -9.86 14.99 -1.73
C GLU A 81 -9.62 14.54 -0.28
N TYR A 82 -8.53 13.81 -0.02
CA TYR A 82 -8.16 13.28 1.29
C TYR A 82 -9.06 12.15 1.82
N HIS A 83 -9.88 11.54 0.95
CA HIS A 83 -10.59 10.31 1.27
C HIS A 83 -9.70 9.10 1.02
N PHE A 84 -9.62 8.22 2.03
CA PHE A 84 -8.78 7.04 1.94
C PHE A 84 -9.39 6.00 0.97
N PRO A 85 -8.69 5.58 -0.08
CA PRO A 85 -9.20 4.62 -1.05
C PRO A 85 -9.23 3.20 -0.48
N LEU A 86 -10.31 2.82 0.19
CA LEU A 86 -10.43 1.46 0.74
C LEU A 86 -10.32 0.38 -0.35
N ARG A 87 -10.84 0.64 -1.55
CA ARG A 87 -10.76 -0.30 -2.69
C ARG A 87 -9.32 -0.49 -3.16
N TYR A 88 -8.56 0.59 -3.29
CA TYR A 88 -7.16 0.50 -3.73
C TYR A 88 -6.27 -0.12 -2.65
N PHE A 89 -6.59 0.12 -1.38
CA PHE A 89 -5.92 -0.57 -0.28
C PHE A 89 -6.11 -2.09 -0.34
N ILE A 90 -7.34 -2.55 -0.64
CA ILE A 90 -7.61 -3.99 -0.83
C ILE A 90 -6.84 -4.53 -2.05
N TYR A 91 -6.77 -3.78 -3.16
CA TYR A 91 -5.97 -4.20 -4.32
C TYR A 91 -4.49 -4.38 -3.97
N ILE A 92 -3.90 -3.43 -3.23
CA ILE A 92 -2.51 -3.53 -2.76
C ILE A 92 -2.32 -4.71 -1.80
N GLY A 93 -3.29 -4.97 -0.93
CA GLY A 93 -3.26 -6.15 -0.06
C GLY A 93 -3.24 -7.46 -0.85
N ILE A 94 -4.06 -7.55 -1.90
CA ILE A 94 -4.08 -8.73 -2.79
C ILE A 94 -2.75 -8.87 -3.52
N THR A 95 -2.22 -7.81 -4.13
CA THR A 95 -0.94 -7.88 -4.86
C THR A 95 0.24 -8.17 -3.93
N ALA A 96 0.21 -7.70 -2.68
CA ALA A 96 1.23 -8.02 -1.69
C ALA A 96 1.22 -9.52 -1.31
N ILE A 97 0.05 -10.11 -1.06
CA ILE A 97 -0.03 -11.55 -0.74
C ILE A 97 0.36 -12.40 -1.96
N VAL A 98 -0.08 -12.03 -3.17
CA VAL A 98 0.32 -12.72 -4.40
C VAL A 98 1.84 -12.67 -4.57
N ARG A 99 2.47 -11.51 -4.34
CA ARG A 99 3.93 -11.37 -4.44
C ARG A 99 4.66 -12.16 -3.36
N TYR A 100 4.13 -12.19 -2.14
CA TYR A 100 4.68 -13.04 -1.08
C TYR A 100 4.67 -14.52 -1.49
N ILE A 101 3.59 -15.01 -2.08
CA ILE A 101 3.50 -16.40 -2.56
C ILE A 101 4.53 -16.69 -3.65
N ILE A 102 4.77 -15.75 -4.58
CA ILE A 102 5.73 -15.92 -5.68
C ILE A 102 7.18 -16.02 -5.17
N ILE A 103 7.49 -15.42 -4.03
CA ILE A 103 8.81 -15.50 -3.44
C ILE A 103 8.90 -16.69 -2.49
N ASP A 104 8.15 -16.70 -1.40
CA ASP A 104 8.28 -17.68 -0.32
C ASP A 104 7.46 -18.94 -0.58
N HIS A 105 8.14 -20.04 -0.92
CA HIS A 105 7.53 -21.33 -1.25
C HIS A 105 7.92 -22.47 -0.29
N GLU A 106 8.26 -22.16 0.96
CA GLU A 106 8.77 -23.16 1.93
C GLU A 106 7.70 -24.17 2.39
N SER A 107 6.42 -23.76 2.50
CA SER A 107 5.37 -24.61 3.09
C SER A 107 4.03 -24.54 2.35
N ALA A 108 3.53 -25.71 1.94
CA ALA A 108 2.23 -25.85 1.27
C ALA A 108 1.05 -25.35 2.12
N LEU A 109 1.15 -25.45 3.45
CA LEU A 109 0.13 -24.95 4.36
C LEU A 109 0.11 -23.42 4.41
N SER A 110 1.28 -22.77 4.42
CA SER A 110 1.39 -21.31 4.37
C SER A 110 0.77 -20.78 3.08
N THR A 111 1.12 -21.36 1.94
CA THR A 111 0.56 -20.98 0.64
C THR A 111 -0.96 -21.16 0.59
N LEU A 112 -1.48 -22.24 1.18
CA LEU A 112 -2.92 -22.48 1.25
C LEU A 112 -3.65 -21.41 2.09
N LEU A 113 -3.10 -21.05 3.25
CA LEU A 113 -3.68 -20.01 4.11
C LEU A 113 -3.64 -18.63 3.45
N LEU A 114 -2.54 -18.29 2.77
CA LEU A 114 -2.40 -17.03 2.04
C LEU A 114 -3.37 -16.95 0.84
N SER A 115 -3.55 -18.05 0.11
CA SER A 115 -4.58 -18.15 -0.92
C SER A 115 -5.99 -17.97 -0.34
N GLY A 116 -6.26 -18.55 0.84
CA GLY A 116 -7.49 -18.31 1.59
C GLY A 116 -7.68 -16.84 1.97
N ALA A 117 -6.61 -16.15 2.38
CA ALA A 117 -6.65 -14.72 2.68
C ALA A 117 -6.96 -13.87 1.45
N ILE A 118 -6.42 -14.21 0.27
CA ILE A 118 -6.79 -13.58 -1.01
C ILE A 118 -8.29 -13.73 -1.26
N LEU A 119 -8.86 -14.92 -1.03
CA LEU A 119 -10.29 -15.17 -1.21
C LEU A 119 -11.13 -14.30 -0.26
N VAL A 120 -10.72 -14.11 0.99
CA VAL A 120 -11.36 -13.18 1.94
C VAL A 120 -11.29 -11.73 1.47
N LEU A 121 -10.14 -11.28 0.94
CA LEU A 121 -9.99 -9.93 0.38
C LEU A 121 -10.86 -9.72 -0.86
N LEU A 122 -10.97 -10.72 -1.73
CA LEU A 122 -11.86 -10.68 -2.90
C LEU A 122 -13.34 -10.61 -2.49
N ILE A 123 -13.74 -11.36 -1.46
CA ILE A 123 -15.11 -11.25 -0.91
C ILE A 123 -15.32 -9.85 -0.32
N SER A 124 -14.36 -9.33 0.43
CA SER A 124 -14.43 -7.97 1.01
C SER A 124 -14.59 -6.91 -0.07
N LEU A 125 -13.84 -7.05 -1.17
CA LEU A 125 -13.98 -6.19 -2.35
C LEU A 125 -15.35 -6.34 -3.01
N PHE A 126 -15.85 -7.57 -3.16
CA PHE A 126 -17.16 -7.83 -3.74
C PHE A 126 -18.28 -7.19 -2.91
N VAL A 127 -18.22 -7.31 -1.59
CA VAL A 127 -19.18 -6.68 -0.66
C VAL A 127 -19.07 -5.15 -0.72
N ALA A 128 -17.85 -4.60 -0.71
CA ALA A 128 -17.63 -3.16 -0.85
C ALA A 128 -18.10 -2.60 -2.22
N ASN A 129 -18.11 -3.45 -3.25
CA ASN A 129 -18.54 -3.08 -4.59
C ASN A 129 -20.05 -3.21 -4.81
N THR A 130 -20.72 -4.15 -4.15
CA THR A 130 -22.05 -4.58 -4.60
C THR A 130 -23.16 -3.56 -4.35
N LYS A 131 -23.29 -2.86 -3.21
CA LYS A 131 -24.44 -1.94 -3.00
C LYS A 131 -24.23 -0.73 -2.07
N THR A 132 -23.03 -0.42 -1.59
CA THR A 132 -22.88 0.53 -0.46
C THR A 132 -22.44 1.96 -0.83
N LEU A 133 -22.17 2.29 -2.10
CA LEU A 133 -21.77 3.65 -2.52
C LEU A 133 -22.45 4.17 -3.81
N ARG A 134 -23.55 3.55 -4.25
CA ARG A 134 -24.40 4.10 -5.35
C ARG A 134 -25.53 5.00 -4.82
N ARG A 135 -25.28 5.76 -3.74
CA ARG A 135 -26.26 6.66 -3.11
C ARG A 135 -25.80 8.11 -2.90
N ASP A 136 -24.55 8.45 -3.22
CA ASP A 136 -24.01 9.80 -2.99
C ASP A 136 -23.65 10.54 -4.31
N THR A 137 -24.28 10.17 -5.44
CA THR A 137 -24.06 10.87 -6.73
C THR A 137 -25.32 10.92 -7.60
N ASP A 138 -26.48 11.11 -6.97
CA ASP A 138 -27.68 11.67 -7.62
C ASP A 138 -28.09 12.95 -6.88
#